data_AF-A0A839P4R3-F1
#
_entry.id   AF-A0A839P4R3-F1
#
_cell.length_a   1.000
_cell.length_b   1.000
_cell.length_c   1.000
_cell.angle_alpha   90.00
_cell.angle_beta   90.00
_cell.angle_gamma   90.00
#
_symmetry.space_group_name_H-M   'P 1'
#
loop_
_entity.id
_entity.type
_entity.pdbx_description
1 polymer ?
#
loop_
_entity_poly.entity_id
_entity_poly.type
_entity_poly.pdbx_seq_one_letter_code
_entity_poly.pdbx_strand_id
1 'polypeptide(L)' 'MLTLALSLALLVVLILIIVRRRNLTILMSLGSLIAALLAMLWLQDLGLLPGSQGPLTHTRPQTIDDLRR' A
#
# COMPACT_ATOMS: atom_id res chain seq x y z
N MET A 1 -18.07 13.33 -14.46
CA MET A 1 -17.21 12.81 -13.37
C MET A 1 -17.86 11.64 -12.65
N LEU A 2 -19.11 11.78 -12.17
CA LEU A 2 -19.84 10.72 -11.48
C LEU A 2 -20.05 9.44 -12.30
N THR A 3 -20.39 9.56 -13.59
CA THR A 3 -20.52 8.42 -14.52
C THR A 3 -19.22 7.63 -14.71
N LEU A 4 -18.08 8.33 -14.72
CA LEU A 4 -16.74 7.75 -14.87
C LEU A 4 -16.31 7.00 -13.60
N ALA A 5 -16.65 7.55 -12.43
CA ALA A 5 -16.49 6.86 -11.16
C ALA A 5 -17.38 5.60 -11.06
N LEU A 6 -18.63 5.68 -11.52
CA LEU A 6 -19.57 4.55 -11.56
C LEU A 6 -19.09 3.44 -12.50
N SER A 7 -18.57 3.78 -13.69
CA SER A 7 -18.02 2.79 -14.61
C SER A 7 -16.78 2.10 -14.05
N LEU A 8 -15.92 2.85 -13.35
CA LEU A 8 -14.74 2.29 -12.70
C LEU A 8 -15.13 1.33 -11.56
N ALA A 9 -16.09 1.74 -10.72
CA ALA A 9 -16.62 0.92 -9.63
C ALA A 9 -17.26 -0.37 -10.17
N LEU A 10 -18.05 -0.28 -11.24
CA LEU A 10 -18.64 -1.44 -11.91
C LEU A 10 -17.57 -2.42 -12.40
N LEU A 11 -16.50 -1.90 -13.01
CA LEU A 11 -15.39 -2.69 -13.55
C LEU A 11 -14.62 -3.43 -12.44
N VAL A 12 -14.38 -2.77 -11.31
CA VAL A 12 -13.76 -3.39 -10.12
C VAL A 12 -14.62 -4.52 -9.58
N VAL A 13 -15.94 -4.32 -9.46
CA VAL A 13 -16.88 -5.35 -9.00
C VAL A 13 -16.91 -6.54 -9.95
N LEU A 14 -16.88 -6.29 -11.27
CA LEU A 14 -16.85 -7.33 -12.30
C LEU A 14 -15.58 -8.19 -12.19
N ILE A 15 -14.42 -7.54 -12.03
CA ILE A 15 -13.15 -8.24 -11.81
C ILE A 15 -13.21 -9.07 -10.52
N LEU A 16 -13.73 -8.51 -9.42
CA LEU A 16 -13.93 -9.23 -8.16
C LEU A 16 -14.81 -10.47 -8.32
N ILE A 17 -15.93 -10.37 -9.04
CA ILE A 17 -16.83 -11.50 -9.30
C ILE A 17 -16.14 -12.59 -10.12
N ILE A 18 -15.40 -12.21 -11.17
CA ILE A 18 -14.68 -13.15 -12.04
C ILE A 18 -13.57 -13.86 -11.27
N VAL A 19 -12.77 -13.12 -10.50
CA VAL A 19 -11.66 -13.68 -9.69
C VAL A 19 -12.22 -14.56 -8.57
N ARG A 20 -13.28 -14.14 -7.89
CA ARG A 20 -13.94 -14.91 -6.82
C ARG A 20 -14.56 -16.21 -7.32
N ARG A 21 -15.15 -16.21 -8.52
CA ARG A 21 -15.71 -17.44 -9.13
C ARG A 21 -14.63 -18.42 -9.55
N ARG A 22 -13.48 -17.94 -10.03
CA ARG A 22 -12.52 -18.81 -10.73
C ARG A 22 -11.45 -19.38 -9.82
N ASN A 23 -10.98 -18.66 -8.80
CA ASN A 23 -9.93 -19.15 -7.91
C ASN A 23 -9.96 -18.45 -6.54
N LEU A 24 -10.68 -19.01 -5.57
CA LEU A 24 -10.73 -18.52 -4.18
C LEU A 24 -9.34 -18.40 -3.55
N THR A 25 -8.44 -19.34 -3.83
CA THR A 25 -7.06 -19.34 -3.33
C THR A 25 -6.24 -18.17 -3.88
N ILE A 26 -6.40 -17.84 -5.16
CA ILE A 26 -5.69 -16.69 -5.76
C ILE A 26 -6.25 -15.38 -5.22
N LEU A 27 -7.57 -15.29 -5.02
CA LEU A 27 -8.18 -14.09 -4.43
C LEU A 27 -7.68 -13.85 -3.00
N MET A 28 -7.53 -14.92 -2.22
CA MET A 28 -7.01 -14.84 -0.85
C MET A 28 -5.53 -14.45 -0.82
N SER A 29 -4.74 -14.98 -1.77
CA SER A 29 -3.34 -14.56 -1.97
C SER A 29 -3.23 -13.09 -2.39
N LEU A 30 -4.06 -12.63 -3.34
CA LEU A 30 -4.09 -11.22 -3.75
C LEU A 30 -4.53 -10.30 -2.60
N GLY A 31 -5.55 -10.70 -1.85
CA GLY A 31 -6.00 -9.96 -0.67
C GLY A 31 -4.91 -9.88 0.40
N SER A 32 -4.20 -10.98 0.65
CA SER A 32 -3.05 -11.02 1.54
C SER A 32 -1.91 -10.11 1.06
N LEU A 33 -1.63 -10.12 -0.25
CA LEU A 33 -0.60 -9.26 -0.86
C LEU A 33 -0.94 -7.77 -0.69
N ILE A 34 -2.20 -7.40 -0.96
CA ILE A 34 -2.69 -6.02 -0.78
C ILE A 34 -2.66 -5.62 0.69
N ALA A 35 -3.08 -6.51 1.60
CA ALA A 35 -3.02 -6.27 3.03
C ALA A 35 -1.58 -6.07 3.52
N ALA A 36 -0.63 -6.87 3.03
CA ALA A 36 0.79 -6.72 3.34
C ALA A 36 1.35 -5.39 2.81
N LEU A 37 0.98 -4.98 1.59
CA LEU A 37 1.34 -3.68 1.02
C LEU A 37 0.80 -2.51 1.83
N LEU A 38 -0.48 -2.55 2.21
CA LEU A 38 -1.12 -1.54 3.06
C LEU A 38 -0.46 -1.47 4.44
N ALA A 39 -0.19 -2.62 5.06
CA ALA A 39 0.52 -2.68 6.33
C ALA A 39 1.93 -2.09 6.22
N MET A 40 2.62 -2.33 5.10
CA MET A 40 3.94 -1.76 4.86
C MET A 40 3.88 -0.24 4.67
N LEU A 41 2.91 0.27 3.90
CA LEU A 41 2.68 1.72 3.76
C LEU A 41 2.37 2.38 5.11
N TRP A 42 1.52 1.74 5.92
CA TRP A 42 1.19 2.21 7.25
C TRP A 42 2.41 2.25 8.18
N LEU A 43 3.30 1.25 8.06
CA LEU A 43 4.56 1.20 8.81
C LEU A 43 5.56 2.26 8.33
N GLN A 44 5.51 2.64 7.04
CA GLN A 44 6.31 3.74 6.49
C GLN A 44 5.84 5.08 7.03
N ASP A 45 4.52 5.31 7.02
CA ASP A 45 3.90 6.51 7.58
C ASP A 45 4.22 6.65 9.07
N LEU A 46 4.35 5.56 9.82
CA LEU A 46 4.76 5.61 11.23
C LEU A 46 6.26 5.84 11.45
N GLY A 47 7.10 5.77 10.41
CA GLY A 47 8.56 5.92 10.52
C GLY A 47 9.24 4.71 11.15
N LEU A 48 8.57 3.55 11.18
CA LEU A 48 9.07 2.31 11.77
C LEU A 48 9.95 1.49 10.80
N LEU A 49 10.02 1.92 9.53
CA LEU A 49 10.89 1.32 8.51
C LEU A 49 12.20 2.12 8.38
N PRO A 50 13.36 1.44 8.32
CA PRO A 50 14.65 2.11 8.19
C PRO A 50 14.72 2.90 6.89
N GLY A 51 14.94 4.21 6.99
CA GLY A 51 14.94 5.15 5.87
C GLY A 51 13.62 5.94 5.66
N SER A 52 12.55 5.64 6.40
CA SER A 52 11.29 6.40 6.36
C SER A 52 11.25 7.47 7.47
N GLN A 53 10.94 8.72 7.11
CA GLN A 53 10.77 9.83 8.06
C GLN A 53 9.28 9.95 8.44
N GLY A 54 8.86 9.20 9.45
CA GLY A 54 7.50 9.28 9.96
C GLY A 54 7.32 10.40 11.00
N PRO A 55 6.08 10.79 11.35
CA PRO A 55 5.76 11.85 12.31
C PRO A 55 6.32 11.62 13.72
N LEU A 56 6.67 10.37 14.05
CA LEU A 56 7.28 9.99 15.33
C LEU A 56 8.81 10.12 15.31
N THR A 57 9.43 10.28 14.13
CA THR A 57 10.86 10.50 13.98
C THR A 57 11.16 11.97 14.26
N HIS A 58 11.54 12.27 15.50
CA HIS A 58 12.05 13.60 15.86
C HIS A 58 13.24 13.93 14.96
N THR A 59 13.06 14.97 14.15
CA THR A 59 14.01 15.63 13.26
C THR A 59 15.48 15.28 13.53
N ARG A 60 16.09 14.50 12.62
CA ARG A 60 17.09 15.04 11.68
C ARG A 60 17.48 13.99 10.63
N PRO A 61 17.45 14.31 9.33
CA PRO A 61 18.11 13.49 8.32
C PRO A 61 19.62 13.70 8.41
N GLN A 62 20.37 12.62 8.63
CA GLN A 62 21.82 12.62 8.44
C GLN A 62 22.11 12.30 6.97
N THR A 63 22.62 13.31 6.27
CA THR A 63 23.09 13.21 4.89
C THR A 63 24.52 12.67 4.90
N ILE A 64 25.00 12.19 3.74
CA ILE A 64 26.34 11.62 3.52
C ILE A 64 27.49 12.55 4.03
N ASP A 65 27.20 13.84 4.23
CA ASP A 65 28.09 14.83 4.85
C ASP A 65 28.38 14.62 6.35
N ASP A 66 27.48 13.97 7.12
CA ASP A 66 27.74 13.63 8.53
C ASP A 66 28.76 12.48 8.67
N LEU A 67 28.98 11.70 7.59
CA LEU A 67 29.97 10.62 7.52
C LEU A 67 31.40 11.14 7.29
N ARG A 68 31.56 12.44 7.03
CA ARG A 68 32.84 13.07 6.68
C ARG A 68 33.51 13.82 7.85
N ARG A 69 32.90 13.81 9.04
CA ARG A 69 33.49 14.36 10.28
C ARG A 69 34.13 13.28 11.14
#